data_AF-A0A3D1UBN2-F1
#
_entry.id   AF-A0A3D1UBN2-F1
#
_cell.length_a   1.000
_cell.length_b   1.000
_cell.length_c   1.000
_cell.angle_alpha   90.00
_cell.angle_beta   90.00
_cell.angle_gamma   90.00
#
_symmetry.space_group_name_H-M   'P 1'
#
loop_
_entity.id
_entity.type
_entity.pdbx_description
1 polymer ?
#
loop_
_entity_poly.entity_id
_entity_poly.type
_entity_poly.pdbx_seq_one_letter_code
_entity_poly.pdbx_strand_id
1 'polypeptide(L)'
;MNVAIIGRGLIGGSLELAARRAGHTARIFPGRAAERPDLTAYDYVFVAVPPDAVTGVVEAIAPKLKAGATVVDIAGVKQPIYAELVKYAYEKKWYFVGGHPMAGKERTGYANASA
;
A
#
# COMPACT_ATOMS: atom_id res chain seq x y z
N MET A 1 11.01 2.92 -10.88
CA MET A 1 10.18 3.78 -10.01
C MET A 1 10.51 3.47 -8.56
N ASN A 2 10.19 4.40 -7.66
CA ASN A 2 10.31 4.17 -6.22
C ASN A 2 8.97 3.69 -5.66
N VAL A 3 8.96 2.48 -5.10
CA VAL A 3 7.77 1.78 -4.62
C VAL A 3 7.83 1.60 -3.10
N ALA A 4 6.86 2.12 -2.38
CA ALA A 4 6.65 1.83 -0.97
C ALA A 4 5.56 0.77 -0.82
N ILE A 5 5.77 -0.14 0.13
CA ILE A 5 4.76 -1.12 0.52
C ILE A 5 4.50 -0.95 2.02
N ILE A 6 3.24 -0.75 2.39
CA ILE A 6 2.79 -0.61 3.78
C ILE A 6 2.10 -1.91 4.19
N GLY A 7 2.69 -2.64 5.13
CA GLY A 7 2.16 -3.92 5.63
C GLY A 7 3.06 -5.11 5.33
N ARG A 8 3.72 -5.64 6.38
CA ARG A 8 4.62 -6.81 6.33
C ARG A 8 3.87 -8.14 6.40
N GLY A 9 2.91 -8.30 5.50
CA GLY A 9 2.16 -9.55 5.33
C GLY A 9 2.72 -10.42 4.21
N LEU A 10 2.00 -11.51 3.91
CA LEU A 10 2.26 -12.35 2.73
C LEU A 10 2.24 -11.49 1.46
N ILE A 11 1.12 -10.80 1.21
CA ILE A 11 0.91 -10.04 -0.02
C ILE A 11 1.88 -8.85 -0.12
N GLY A 12 2.06 -8.10 0.97
CA GLY A 12 3.00 -6.98 0.98
C GLY A 12 4.44 -7.41 0.72
N GLY A 13 4.89 -8.52 1.33
CA GLY A 13 6.21 -9.08 1.04
C GLY A 13 6.34 -9.55 -0.40
N SER A 14 5.32 -10.23 -0.94
CA SER A 14 5.32 -10.67 -2.33
C SER A 14 5.39 -9.50 -3.31
N LEU A 15 4.65 -8.41 -3.04
CA LEU A 15 4.71 -7.17 -3.84
C LEU A 15 6.11 -6.54 -3.80
N GLU A 16 6.75 -6.48 -2.63
CA GLU A 16 8.12 -5.98 -2.51
C GLU A 16 9.08 -6.79 -3.37
N LEU A 17 9.04 -8.12 -3.26
CA LEU A 17 9.91 -9.01 -4.01
C LEU A 17 9.65 -8.92 -5.52
N ALA A 18 8.39 -8.89 -5.95
CA ALA A 18 7.99 -8.76 -7.35
C ALA A 18 8.43 -7.40 -7.93
N ALA A 19 8.25 -6.29 -7.20
CA ALA A 19 8.69 -4.97 -7.65
C ALA A 19 10.21 -4.91 -7.83
N ARG A 20 10.99 -5.51 -6.91
CA ARG A 20 12.45 -5.61 -7.06
C ARG A 20 12.84 -6.47 -8.25
N ARG A 21 12.17 -7.61 -8.45
CA ARG A 21 12.38 -8.49 -9.61
C ARG A 21 12.11 -7.78 -10.94
N ALA A 22 11.14 -6.87 -10.96
CA ALA A 22 10.83 -6.02 -12.12
C ALA A 22 11.82 -4.85 -12.32
N GLY A 23 12.88 -4.73 -11.49
CA GLY A 23 13.89 -3.68 -11.61
C GLY A 23 13.49 -2.34 -10.97
N HIS A 24 12.54 -2.34 -10.03
CA HIS A 24 12.14 -1.14 -9.29
C HIS A 24 12.78 -1.08 -7.90
N THR A 25 13.03 0.13 -7.41
CA THR A 25 13.44 0.35 -6.02
C THR A 25 12.22 0.14 -5.14
N ALA A 26 12.20 -0.90 -4.32
CA ALA A 26 11.05 -1.20 -3.46
C ALA A 26 11.45 -1.36 -1.99
N ARG A 27 10.66 -0.76 -1.09
CA ARG A 27 10.87 -0.84 0.36
C ARG A 27 9.57 -1.11 1.09
N ILE A 28 9.60 -2.08 2.00
CA ILE A 28 8.47 -2.41 2.88
C ILE A 28 8.56 -1.77 4.28
N PHE A 29 7.46 -1.18 4.71
CA PHE A 29 7.24 -0.57 6.00
C PHE A 29 6.15 -1.35 6.78
N PRO A 30 6.12 -1.27 8.11
CA PRO A 30 5.02 -1.86 8.87
C PRO A 30 3.68 -1.14 8.58
N GLY A 31 2.58 -1.85 8.81
CA GLY A 31 1.23 -1.42 8.41
C GLY A 31 0.38 -0.91 9.55
N ARG A 32 0.95 -0.17 10.50
CA ARG A 32 0.22 0.37 11.66
C ARG A 32 -0.01 1.86 11.48
N ALA A 33 -1.21 2.36 11.78
CA ALA A 33 -1.57 3.78 11.61
C ALA A 33 -0.73 4.75 12.46
N ALA A 34 -0.10 4.28 13.55
CA ALA A 34 0.83 5.10 14.35
C ALA A 34 2.14 5.40 13.60
N GLU A 35 2.47 4.63 12.57
CA GLU A 35 3.74 4.74 11.85
C GLU A 35 3.60 5.66 10.63
N ARG A 36 4.54 6.58 10.47
CA ARG A 36 4.53 7.60 9.43
C ARG A 36 5.90 7.69 8.75
N PRO A 37 6.28 6.66 7.97
CA PRO A 37 7.54 6.71 7.24
C PRO A 37 7.57 7.92 6.30
N ASP A 38 8.76 8.41 6.00
CA ASP A 38 8.92 9.40 4.94
C ASP A 38 8.65 8.74 3.58
N LEU A 39 7.61 9.21 2.89
CA LEU A 39 7.15 8.69 1.61
C LEU A 39 7.35 9.70 0.46
N THR A 40 8.09 10.79 0.69
CA THR A 40 8.28 11.88 -0.29
C THR A 40 9.10 11.46 -1.52
N ALA A 41 9.84 10.36 -1.44
CA ALA A 41 10.63 9.82 -2.54
C ALA A 41 9.89 8.78 -3.40
N TYR A 42 8.66 8.38 -3.04
CA TYR A 42 7.97 7.24 -3.67
C TYR A 42 6.89 7.68 -4.65
N ASP A 43 6.86 7.02 -5.81
CA ASP A 43 5.88 7.26 -6.87
C ASP A 43 4.62 6.41 -6.66
N TYR A 44 4.80 5.20 -6.13
CA TYR A 44 3.72 4.25 -5.83
C TYR A 44 3.78 3.83 -4.36
N VAL A 45 2.63 3.79 -3.70
CA VAL A 45 2.47 3.36 -2.32
C VAL A 45 1.39 2.28 -2.27
N PHE A 46 1.79 1.02 -2.12
CA PHE A 46 0.88 -0.11 -1.94
C PHE A 46 0.52 -0.29 -0.48
N VAL A 47 -0.77 -0.37 -0.17
CA VAL A 47 -1.29 -0.55 1.19
C VAL A 47 -1.87 -1.95 1.32
N ALA A 48 -1.07 -2.85 1.90
CA ALA A 48 -1.33 -4.28 2.06
C ALA A 48 -1.59 -4.63 3.53
N VAL A 49 -2.60 -3.98 4.12
CA VAL A 49 -3.09 -4.21 5.48
C VAL A 49 -4.51 -4.81 5.43
N PRO A 50 -5.03 -5.38 6.55
CA PRO A 50 -6.41 -5.82 6.62
C PRO A 50 -7.41 -4.71 6.23
N PRO A 51 -8.56 -5.06 5.61
CA PRO A 51 -9.49 -4.08 5.06
C PRO A 51 -9.93 -2.96 6.01
N ASP A 52 -10.20 -3.31 7.27
CA ASP A 52 -10.62 -2.43 8.35
C ASP A 52 -9.53 -1.44 8.80
N ALA A 53 -8.27 -1.71 8.47
CA ALA A 53 -7.15 -0.84 8.80
C ALA A 53 -6.76 0.12 7.66
N VAL A 54 -7.25 -0.09 6.43
CA VAL A 54 -6.76 0.62 5.24
C VAL A 54 -6.94 2.13 5.36
N THR A 55 -8.16 2.61 5.65
CA THR A 55 -8.44 4.05 5.70
C THR A 55 -7.59 4.75 6.74
N GLY A 56 -7.56 4.24 7.98
CA GLY A 56 -6.76 4.85 9.05
C GLY A 56 -5.26 4.86 8.76
N VAL A 57 -4.74 3.84 8.08
CA VAL A 57 -3.34 3.82 7.63
C VAL A 57 -3.10 4.85 6.53
N VAL A 58 -3.98 4.94 5.53
CA VAL A 58 -3.86 5.91 4.43
C VAL A 58 -3.90 7.34 4.96
N GLU A 59 -4.84 7.66 5.85
CA GLU A 59 -4.93 8.99 6.49
C GLU A 59 -3.67 9.34 7.29
N ALA A 60 -3.07 8.37 7.97
CA ALA A 60 -1.86 8.58 8.75
C ALA A 60 -0.62 8.86 7.87
N ILE A 61 -0.51 8.20 6.72
CA ILE A 61 0.65 8.35 5.82
C ILE A 61 0.45 9.47 4.79
N ALA A 62 -0.77 9.89 4.50
CA ALA A 62 -1.08 10.92 3.50
C ALA A 62 -0.25 12.21 3.63
N PRO A 63 0.01 12.75 4.84
CA PRO A 63 0.87 13.92 5.03
C PRO A 63 2.35 13.72 4.64
N LYS A 64 2.78 12.48 4.41
CA LYS A 64 4.15 12.11 4.04
C LYS A 64 4.29 11.74 2.57
N LEU A 65 3.20 11.71 1.81
CA LEU A 65 3.20 11.36 0.39
C LEU A 65 3.82 12.46 -0.47
N LYS A 66 4.50 12.05 -1.53
CA LYS A 66 4.85 12.91 -2.65
C LYS A 66 3.57 13.39 -3.35
N ALA A 67 3.50 14.67 -3.74
CA ALA A 67 2.41 15.17 -4.57
C ALA A 67 2.36 14.40 -5.90
N GLY A 68 1.17 13.95 -6.30
CA GLY A 68 0.97 13.11 -7.48
C GLY A 68 1.37 11.64 -7.29
N ALA A 69 1.71 11.18 -6.09
CA ALA A 69 1.91 9.76 -5.82
C ALA A 69 0.63 8.96 -6.07
N THR A 70 0.78 7.70 -6.46
CA THR A 70 -0.34 6.76 -6.58
C THR A 70 -0.39 5.84 -5.36
N VAL A 71 -1.46 5.94 -4.58
CA VAL A 71 -1.77 5.04 -3.48
C VAL A 71 -2.67 3.93 -4.00
N VAL A 72 -2.24 2.68 -3.80
CA VAL A 72 -2.97 1.49 -4.22
C VAL A 72 -3.34 0.66 -3.01
N ASP A 73 -4.63 0.51 -2.72
CA ASP A 73 -5.09 -0.42 -1.68
C ASP A 73 -5.08 -1.85 -2.22
N ILE A 74 -4.72 -2.84 -1.39
CA ILE A 74 -4.59 -4.25 -1.79
C ILE A 74 -5.65 -5.15 -1.12
N ALA A 75 -6.62 -4.57 -0.42
CA ALA A 75 -7.59 -5.30 0.38
C ALA A 75 -8.57 -6.15 -0.45
N GLY A 76 -9.33 -7.00 0.25
CA GLY A 76 -10.37 -7.86 -0.33
C GLY A 76 -11.61 -7.13 -0.84
N VAL A 77 -11.93 -5.98 -0.23
CA VAL A 77 -13.20 -5.27 -0.40
C VAL A 77 -12.91 -3.87 -0.93
N LYS A 78 -13.65 -3.42 -1.95
CA LYS A 78 -13.30 -2.18 -2.67
C LYS A 78 -14.25 -1.02 -2.41
N GLN A 79 -15.56 -1.26 -2.46
CA GLN A 79 -16.54 -0.16 -2.35
C GLN A 79 -16.40 0.67 -1.08
N PRO A 80 -16.28 0.09 0.14
CA PRO A 80 -16.17 0.89 1.36
C PRO A 80 -14.90 1.76 1.38
N ILE A 81 -13.76 1.15 1.05
CA ILE A 81 -12.45 1.82 1.03
C ILE A 81 -12.43 2.94 -0.01
N TYR A 82 -12.95 2.67 -1.22
CA TYR A 82 -12.99 3.67 -2.29
C TYR A 82 -13.87 4.87 -1.90
N ALA A 83 -15.04 4.62 -1.30
CA ALA A 83 -15.97 5.66 -0.88
C ALA A 83 -15.34 6.62 0.14
N GLU A 84 -14.46 6.12 1.00
CA GLU A 84 -13.76 6.92 2.01
C GLU A 84 -12.56 7.68 1.43
N LEU A 85 -11.78 7.05 0.54
CA LEU A 85 -10.46 7.57 0.16
C LEU A 85 -10.44 8.41 -1.12
N VAL A 86 -11.37 8.22 -2.07
CA VAL A 86 -11.27 8.89 -3.38
C VAL A 86 -11.33 10.41 -3.28
N LYS A 87 -12.24 10.94 -2.46
CA LYS A 87 -12.38 12.39 -2.25
C LYS A 87 -11.17 12.95 -1.50
N TYR A 88 -10.72 12.22 -0.48
CA TYR A 88 -9.55 12.60 0.30
C TYR A 88 -8.28 12.67 -0.56
N ALA A 89 -8.10 11.71 -1.47
CA ALA A 89 -7.01 11.69 -2.43
C ALA A 89 -6.98 12.93 -3.32
N TYR A 90 -8.13 13.28 -3.89
CA TYR A 90 -8.29 14.46 -4.73
C TYR A 90 -7.94 15.75 -3.98
N GLU A 91 -8.49 15.93 -2.76
CA GLU A 91 -8.23 17.11 -1.94
C GLU A 91 -6.75 17.25 -1.53
N LYS A 92 -6.08 16.12 -1.31
CA LYS A 92 -4.67 16.05 -0.90
C LYS A 92 -3.68 15.91 -2.06
N LYS A 93 -4.14 15.98 -3.31
CA LYS A 93 -3.33 15.96 -4.54
C LYS A 93 -2.47 14.71 -4.73
N TRP A 94 -3.05 13.54 -4.47
CA TRP A 94 -2.50 12.23 -4.83
C TRP A 94 -3.59 11.36 -5.45
N TYR A 95 -3.22 10.26 -6.10
CA TYR A 95 -4.16 9.39 -6.81
C TYR A 95 -4.49 8.16 -5.98
N PHE A 96 -5.76 7.78 -5.94
CA PHE A 96 -6.20 6.53 -5.32
C PHE A 96 -6.57 5.51 -6.40
N VAL A 97 -6.08 4.27 -6.25
CA VAL A 97 -6.45 3.13 -7.10
C VAL A 97 -6.79 1.94 -6.20
N GLY A 98 -7.98 1.35 -6.38
CA GLY A 98 -8.31 0.10 -5.72
C GLY A 98 -7.65 -1.09 -6.41
N GLY A 99 -6.93 -1.92 -5.66
CA GLY A 99 -6.30 -3.15 -6.16
C GLY A 99 -6.80 -4.39 -5.40
N HIS A 100 -7.04 -5.48 -6.12
CA HIS A 100 -7.40 -6.75 -5.50
C HIS A 100 -6.66 -7.89 -6.21
N PRO A 101 -5.42 -8.20 -5.81
CA PRO A 101 -4.75 -9.38 -6.34
C PRO A 101 -5.52 -10.60 -5.86
N MET A 102 -6.03 -11.40 -6.80
CA MET A 102 -6.57 -12.74 -6.55
C MET A 102 -5.42 -13.70 -6.22
N ALA A 103 -4.71 -13.38 -5.14
CA ALA A 103 -3.53 -14.05 -4.66
C ALA A 103 -3.67 -14.31 -3.16
N GLY A 104 -3.15 -15.45 -2.73
CA GLY A 104 -3.26 -15.93 -1.37
C GLY A 104 -2.81 -17.38 -1.34
N LYS A 105 -2.06 -17.75 -0.31
CA LYS A 105 -1.64 -19.13 -0.08
C LYS A 105 -2.36 -19.65 1.16
N GLU A 106 -2.35 -20.97 1.39
CA GLU A 106 -2.80 -21.49 2.69
C GLU A 106 -1.96 -20.94 3.87
N ARG A 107 -0.78 -20.41 3.56
CA ARG A 107 0.17 -19.83 4.51
C ARG A 107 0.10 -18.32 4.54
N THR A 108 0.30 -17.74 5.72
CA THR A 108 0.23 -16.30 5.96
C THR A 108 1.58 -15.72 6.40
N GLY A 109 1.68 -14.39 6.45
CA GLY A 109 2.86 -13.69 6.97
C GLY A 109 4.02 -13.51 5.99
N TYR A 110 4.92 -12.58 6.34
CA TYR A 110 6.02 -12.13 5.48
C TYR A 110 6.99 -13.25 5.10
N ALA A 111 7.26 -14.20 5.99
CA ALA A 111 8.18 -15.31 5.74
C ALA A 111 7.72 -16.24 4.58
N ASN A 112 6.44 -16.20 4.21
CA ASN A 112 5.88 -17.01 3.13
C ASN A 112 5.74 -16.24 1.79
N ALA A 113 6.23 -15.00 1.74
CA ALA A 113 6.21 -14.15 0.55
C ALA A 113 7.01 -14.72 -0.62
N SER A 114 6.60 -14.40 -1.85
CA SER A 114 7.28 -14.84 -3.08
C SER A 114 7.08 -13.85 -4.24
N ALA A 115 8.07 -13.77 -5.14
CA ALA A 115 8.02 -12.99 -6.39
C ALA A 115 7.49 -13.79 -7.59
#